data_AF-A0A9D7JBK6-F1
#
_entry.id   AF-A0A9D7JBK6-F1
#
_cell.length_a   1.000
_cell.length_b   1.000
_cell.length_c   1.000
_cell.angle_alpha   90.00
_cell.angle_beta   90.00
_cell.angle_gamma   90.00
#
_symmetry.space_group_name_H-M   'P 1'
#
loop_
_entity.id
_entity.type
_entity.pdbx_description
1 polymer ?
#
loop_
_entity_poly.entity_id
_entity_poly.type
_entity_poly.pdbx_seq_one_letter_code
_entity_poly.pdbx_strand_id
1 'polypeptide(L)'
;MAAMERHVHCGTRYNPIKTLSSRGLTWHSCGRDEKQVLLFSRPSLGLFWGKVVIEGEVHDFDAPGHSCRIDETDFWVDPESRMHVPSAWDSRFEGPSGVMEVKAHAFTRAYYLWPNYKHGTTILYWWIGEANVQCRLKDGREFIWEKVQYIVHDNRLLYRQHRGD
;
A
#
# COMPACT_ATOMS: atom_id res chain seq x y z
N MET A 1 -22.56 -18.73 -29.26
CA MET A 1 -23.06 -17.93 -28.14
C MET A 1 -23.10 -18.81 -26.90
N ALA A 2 -22.11 -18.66 -26.02
CA ALA A 2 -22.13 -19.27 -24.69
C ALA A 2 -21.92 -18.11 -23.70
N ALA A 3 -23.03 -17.47 -23.36
CA ALA A 3 -23.06 -16.57 -22.22
C ALA A 3 -23.12 -17.44 -20.95
N MET A 4 -22.38 -17.00 -19.93
CA MET A 4 -22.57 -17.35 -18.53
C MET A 4 -21.99 -18.68 -18.05
N GLU A 5 -20.68 -18.67 -17.78
CA GLU A 5 -20.20 -19.21 -16.51
C GLU A 5 -19.54 -18.07 -15.74
N ARG A 6 -20.36 -17.32 -14.98
CA ARG A 6 -19.85 -16.44 -13.93
C ARG A 6 -19.57 -17.33 -12.74
N HIS A 7 -18.34 -17.82 -12.65
CA HIS A 7 -17.88 -18.47 -11.43
C HIS A 7 -17.81 -17.43 -10.31
N VAL A 8 -18.91 -17.31 -9.56
CA VAL A 8 -18.87 -16.78 -8.20
C VAL A 8 -18.34 -17.94 -7.36
N HIS A 9 -17.04 -17.93 -7.08
CA HIS A 9 -16.43 -18.90 -6.17
C HIS A 9 -16.83 -18.56 -4.73
N CYS A 10 -18.03 -18.97 -4.32
CA CYS A 10 -18.37 -19.11 -2.92
C CYS A 10 -17.89 -20.50 -2.45
N GLY A 11 -17.01 -20.55 -1.45
CA GLY A 11 -16.72 -21.79 -0.71
C GLY A 11 -15.50 -22.61 -1.15
N THR A 12 -14.56 -22.07 -1.93
CA THR A 12 -13.28 -22.74 -2.20
C THR A 12 -12.10 -21.95 -1.63
N ARG A 13 -11.09 -22.66 -1.08
CA ARG A 13 -9.78 -22.13 -0.69
C ARG A 13 -9.12 -21.48 -1.90
N TYR A 14 -9.44 -20.22 -2.16
CA TYR A 14 -8.85 -19.42 -3.21
C TYR A 14 -7.78 -18.56 -2.57
N ASN A 15 -6.52 -18.73 -2.98
CA ASN A 15 -5.45 -17.81 -2.63
C ASN A 15 -5.26 -16.85 -3.83
N PRO A 16 -6.10 -15.80 -3.96
CA PRO A 16 -6.00 -14.86 -5.07
C PRO A 16 -4.63 -14.18 -5.08
N ILE A 17 -3.94 -14.08 -3.94
CA ILE A 17 -2.68 -13.35 -3.81
C ILE A 17 -1.61 -13.91 -4.74
N LYS A 18 -1.58 -15.23 -4.97
CA LYS A 18 -0.66 -15.84 -5.95
C LYS A 18 -1.06 -15.61 -7.41
N THR A 19 -2.33 -15.29 -7.66
CA THR A 19 -2.85 -14.89 -8.98
C THR A 19 -2.82 -13.38 -9.20
N LEU A 20 -2.52 -12.58 -8.16
CA LEU A 20 -2.27 -11.15 -8.28
C LEU A 20 -0.86 -11.00 -8.86
N SER A 21 -0.78 -10.68 -10.15
CA SER A 21 0.47 -10.75 -10.91
C SER A 21 1.45 -9.62 -10.59
N SER A 22 1.03 -8.59 -9.87
CA SER A 22 1.89 -7.45 -9.51
C SER A 22 1.39 -6.71 -8.26
N ARG A 23 2.32 -6.33 -7.38
CA ARG A 23 2.11 -5.23 -6.43
C ARG A 23 1.94 -3.97 -7.27
N GLY A 24 0.75 -3.37 -7.20
CA GLY A 24 0.44 -2.19 -7.98
C GLY A 24 0.87 -0.91 -7.28
N LEU A 25 -0.02 0.08 -7.27
CA LEU A 25 0.14 1.35 -6.57
C LEU A 25 -0.29 1.17 -5.10
N THR A 26 0.56 1.63 -4.20
CA THR A 26 0.26 1.74 -2.77
C THR A 26 0.30 3.22 -2.38
N TRP A 27 -0.77 3.72 -1.77
CA TRP A 27 -0.84 5.05 -1.18
C TRP A 27 -0.88 4.93 0.33
N HIS A 28 -0.04 5.68 1.02
CA HIS A 28 -0.01 5.82 2.46
C HIS A 28 -0.32 7.27 2.86
N SER A 29 -1.12 7.42 3.92
CA SER A 29 -1.39 8.73 4.49
C SER A 29 -1.54 8.67 6.00
N CYS A 30 -0.98 9.67 6.67
CA CYS A 30 -1.31 10.02 8.05
C CYS A 30 -1.12 11.52 8.25
N GLY A 31 -1.71 12.05 9.31
CA GLY A 31 -1.53 13.43 9.70
C GLY A 31 -1.89 13.61 11.16
N ARG A 32 -1.24 14.59 11.79
CA ARG A 32 -1.50 15.00 13.16
C ARG A 32 -1.10 16.46 13.30
N ASP A 33 -2.01 17.27 13.83
CA ASP A 33 -1.82 18.71 14.02
C ASP A 33 -1.40 19.39 12.68
N GLU A 34 -0.32 20.17 12.68
CA GLU A 34 0.18 20.89 11.50
C GLU A 34 1.16 20.08 10.64
N LYS A 35 1.17 18.75 10.75
CA LYS A 35 2.01 17.90 9.90
C LYS A 35 1.20 16.80 9.22
N GLN A 36 1.64 16.42 8.02
CA GLN A 36 0.98 15.43 7.17
C GLN A 36 2.00 14.63 6.36
N VAL A 37 1.73 13.35 6.15
CA VAL A 37 2.52 12.46 5.28
C VAL A 37 1.62 11.92 4.18
N LEU A 38 2.09 12.01 2.93
CA LEU A 38 1.44 11.48 1.73
C LEU A 38 2.48 10.76 0.89
N LEU A 39 2.34 9.44 0.76
CA LEU A 39 3.32 8.60 0.07
C LEU A 39 2.65 7.73 -0.96
N PHE A 40 3.21 7.67 -2.15
CA PHE A 40 2.71 6.90 -3.26
C PHE A 40 3.87 6.07 -3.79
N SER A 41 3.71 4.76 -3.82
CA SER A 41 4.74 3.87 -4.33
C SER A 41 4.17 2.90 -5.35
N ARG A 42 4.99 2.57 -6.35
CA ARG A 42 4.79 1.40 -7.20
C ARG A 42 6.09 0.62 -7.21
N PRO A 43 6.32 -0.23 -6.17
CA PRO A 43 7.60 -0.89 -5.96
C PRO A 43 8.04 -1.75 -7.17
N SER A 44 7.09 -2.34 -7.89
CA SER A 44 7.34 -3.14 -9.10
C SER A 44 8.02 -2.36 -10.24
N LEU A 45 7.92 -1.03 -10.24
CA LEU A 45 8.58 -0.15 -11.21
C LEU A 45 9.69 0.70 -10.58
N GLY A 46 10.01 0.51 -9.29
CA GLY A 46 10.93 1.39 -8.57
C GLY A 46 10.44 2.84 -8.45
N LEU A 47 9.14 3.07 -8.65
CA LEU A 47 8.55 4.41 -8.59
C LEU A 47 8.12 4.72 -7.18
N PHE A 48 8.43 5.93 -6.75
CA PHE A 48 8.02 6.46 -5.48
C PHE A 48 7.85 7.97 -5.60
N TRP A 49 6.82 8.46 -4.93
CA TRP A 49 6.54 9.86 -4.76
C TRP A 49 6.12 10.09 -3.31
N GLY A 50 6.62 11.15 -2.70
CA GLY A 50 6.31 11.42 -1.30
C GLY A 50 6.36 12.89 -0.98
N LYS A 51 5.35 13.36 -0.25
CA LYS A 51 5.33 14.68 0.35
C LYS A 51 5.12 14.56 1.85
N VAL A 52 5.93 15.30 2.59
CA VAL A 52 5.75 15.51 4.03
C VAL A 52 5.52 16.99 4.25
N VAL A 53 4.41 17.34 4.89
CA VAL A 53 4.10 18.71 5.28
C VAL A 53 4.44 18.86 6.76
N ILE A 54 5.20 19.90 7.12
CA ILE A 54 5.54 20.23 8.52
C ILE A 54 5.37 21.74 8.69
N GLU A 55 4.47 22.17 9.56
CA GLU A 55 4.30 23.60 9.91
C GLU A 55 4.04 24.46 8.65
N GLY A 56 3.32 23.90 7.67
CA GLY A 56 3.01 24.54 6.40
C GLY A 56 4.10 24.43 5.32
N GLU A 57 5.31 23.93 5.64
CA GLU A 57 6.37 23.66 4.67
C GLU A 57 6.20 22.29 4.03
N VAL A 58 6.45 22.19 2.72
CA VAL A 58 6.37 20.92 1.96
C VAL A 58 7.77 20.40 1.68
N HIS A 59 8.02 19.15 2.06
CA HIS A 59 9.27 18.43 1.86
C HIS A 59 9.06 17.27 0.87
N ASP A 60 9.80 17.31 -0.23
CA ASP A 60 9.72 16.32 -1.30
C ASP A 60 10.67 15.14 -1.06
N PHE A 61 10.14 13.93 -1.27
CA PHE A 61 10.87 12.67 -1.14
C PHE A 61 11.04 11.94 -2.49
N ASP A 62 10.84 12.64 -3.62
CA ASP A 62 10.91 12.08 -4.98
C ASP A 62 12.06 12.64 -5.84
N ALA A 63 12.62 11.79 -6.73
CA ALA A 63 13.64 12.06 -7.77
C ALA A 63 15.11 12.31 -7.34
N PRO A 64 16.06 12.26 -8.29
CA PRO A 64 16.42 11.08 -9.07
C PRO A 64 17.13 9.99 -8.24
N GLY A 65 17.44 10.27 -6.96
CA GLY A 65 18.13 9.37 -6.04
C GLY A 65 17.25 8.93 -4.88
N HIS A 66 15.99 8.59 -5.16
CA HIS A 66 15.07 8.10 -4.13
C HIS A 66 15.19 6.58 -3.97
N SER A 67 14.99 6.10 -2.74
CA SER A 67 14.81 4.68 -2.47
C SER A 67 13.56 4.46 -1.65
N CYS A 68 12.82 3.41 -1.99
CA CYS A 68 11.59 3.04 -1.30
C CYS A 68 11.62 1.54 -1.07
N ARG A 69 11.45 1.15 0.19
CA ARG A 69 11.34 -0.24 0.62
C ARG A 69 10.11 -0.38 1.50
N ILE A 70 9.31 -1.40 1.24
CA ILE A 70 8.14 -1.77 2.04
C ILE A 70 8.23 -3.28 2.28
N ASP A 71 8.53 -3.66 3.51
CA ASP A 71 8.61 -5.03 3.98
C ASP A 71 7.34 -5.37 4.75
N GLU A 72 6.55 -6.31 4.25
CA GLU A 72 5.40 -6.86 4.98
C GLU A 72 5.94 -7.76 6.11
N THR A 73 5.64 -7.42 7.36
CA THR A 73 6.23 -8.07 8.55
C THR A 73 5.28 -9.02 9.26
N ASP A 74 3.97 -8.81 9.13
CA ASP A 74 2.95 -9.70 9.68
C ASP A 74 1.76 -9.84 8.72
N PHE A 75 1.04 -10.97 8.86
CA PHE A 75 -0.07 -11.33 8.02
C PHE A 75 -1.23 -11.86 8.85
N TRP A 76 -2.42 -11.36 8.55
CA TRP A 76 -3.67 -11.94 9.01
C TRP A 76 -4.22 -12.92 7.98
N VAL A 77 -4.64 -14.10 8.46
CA VAL A 77 -5.32 -15.08 7.61
C VAL A 77 -6.82 -14.88 7.77
N ASP A 78 -7.48 -14.45 6.70
CA ASP A 78 -8.92 -14.32 6.67
C ASP A 78 -9.59 -15.67 6.98
N PRO A 79 -10.43 -15.78 8.02
CA PRO A 79 -10.97 -17.07 8.44
C PRO A 79 -11.89 -17.69 7.38
N GLU A 80 -12.58 -16.85 6.59
CA GLU A 80 -13.54 -17.28 5.56
C GLU A 80 -12.84 -17.67 4.25
N SER A 81 -12.10 -16.74 3.64
CA SER A 81 -11.41 -16.94 2.36
C SER A 81 -10.06 -17.62 2.47
N ARG A 82 -9.48 -17.70 3.68
CA ARG A 82 -8.11 -18.19 3.95
C ARG A 82 -7.01 -17.38 3.27
N MET A 83 -7.32 -16.16 2.85
CA MET A 83 -6.40 -15.25 2.21
C MET A 83 -5.40 -14.65 3.22
N HIS A 84 -4.11 -14.59 2.85
CA HIS A 84 -3.04 -14.03 3.68
C HIS A 84 -2.88 -12.52 3.45
N VAL A 85 -3.57 -11.70 4.23
CA VAL A 85 -3.55 -10.25 4.05
C VAL A 85 -2.44 -9.65 4.91
N PRO A 86 -1.55 -8.80 4.37
CA PRO A 86 -0.61 -8.06 5.20
C PRO A 86 -1.34 -7.28 6.30
N SER A 87 -0.91 -7.44 7.54
CA SER A 87 -1.45 -6.73 8.72
C SER A 87 -0.41 -5.82 9.36
N ALA A 88 0.88 -5.99 9.06
CA ALA A 88 1.92 -5.07 9.47
C ALA A 88 3.01 -4.92 8.41
N TRP A 89 3.67 -3.77 8.41
CA TRP A 89 4.79 -3.52 7.52
C TRP A 89 5.75 -2.47 8.06
N ASP A 90 7.00 -2.61 7.65
CA ASP A 90 8.07 -1.64 7.86
C ASP A 90 8.38 -1.00 6.50
N SER A 91 8.34 0.32 6.45
CA SER A 91 8.63 1.09 5.25
C SER A 91 9.77 2.06 5.48
N ARG A 92 10.68 2.16 4.52
CA ARG A 92 11.77 3.13 4.52
C ARG A 92 11.76 3.88 3.20
N PHE A 93 11.72 5.21 3.30
CA PHE A 93 11.68 6.14 2.19
C PHE A 93 12.87 7.09 2.32
N GLU A 94 13.67 7.19 1.27
CA GLU A 94 14.82 8.06 1.21
C GLU A 94 14.69 8.91 -0.05
N GLY A 95 14.84 10.22 0.09
CA GLY A 95 14.65 11.16 -1.01
C GLY A 95 15.41 12.48 -0.79
N PRO A 96 15.15 13.49 -1.65
CA PRO A 96 15.88 14.76 -1.59
C PRO A 96 15.79 15.48 -0.24
N SER A 97 14.65 15.39 0.45
CA SER A 97 14.47 16.08 1.74
C SER A 97 15.00 15.32 2.94
N GLY A 98 15.28 14.02 2.83
CA GLY A 98 15.78 13.23 3.96
C GLY A 98 15.38 11.76 3.94
N VAL A 99 15.24 11.19 5.14
CA VAL A 99 14.84 9.79 5.36
C VAL A 99 13.60 9.74 6.23
N MET A 100 12.65 8.90 5.86
CA MET A 100 11.46 8.60 6.63
C MET A 100 11.27 7.10 6.80
N GLU A 101 10.96 6.70 8.01
CA GLU A 101 10.68 5.31 8.39
C GLU A 101 9.27 5.24 8.98
N VAL A 102 8.52 4.23 8.55
CA VAL A 102 7.15 4.00 9.00
C VAL A 102 7.02 2.55 9.43
N LYS A 103 6.59 2.34 10.66
CA LYS A 103 6.18 1.01 11.17
C LYS A 103 4.70 1.05 11.40
N ALA A 104 3.94 0.26 10.63
CA ALA A 104 2.49 0.32 10.66
C ALA A 104 1.86 -1.03 10.95
N HIS A 105 0.70 -0.98 11.58
CA HIS A 105 -0.14 -2.14 11.87
C HIS A 105 -1.60 -1.81 11.56
N ALA A 106 -2.23 -2.61 10.70
CA ALA A 106 -3.64 -2.49 10.35
C ALA A 106 -4.51 -3.23 11.37
N PHE A 107 -5.56 -2.56 11.87
CA PHE A 107 -6.56 -3.20 12.73
C PHE A 107 -7.89 -3.47 12.01
N THR A 108 -8.13 -2.80 10.89
CA THR A 108 -9.30 -3.04 10.05
C THR A 108 -8.95 -2.98 8.58
N ARG A 109 -9.80 -3.63 7.78
CA ARG A 109 -9.70 -3.68 6.33
C ARG A 109 -11.08 -3.53 5.70
N ALA A 110 -11.12 -2.80 4.60
CA ALA A 110 -12.16 -2.91 3.59
C ALA A 110 -11.49 -3.31 2.27
N TYR A 111 -12.23 -3.98 1.40
CA TYR A 111 -11.80 -4.15 0.03
C TYR A 111 -12.96 -3.90 -0.91
N TYR A 112 -12.67 -3.33 -2.07
CA TYR A 112 -13.63 -3.29 -3.16
C TYR A 112 -12.99 -3.78 -4.45
N LEU A 113 -13.84 -4.32 -5.31
CA LEU A 113 -13.45 -4.83 -6.61
C LEU A 113 -13.74 -3.76 -7.65
N TRP A 114 -12.72 -3.37 -8.40
CA TRP A 114 -12.88 -2.49 -9.55
C TRP A 114 -12.79 -3.33 -10.83
N PRO A 115 -13.91 -3.54 -11.54
CA PRO A 115 -13.89 -4.29 -12.79
C PRO A 115 -13.14 -3.48 -13.85
N ASN A 116 -12.08 -4.07 -14.40
CA ASN A 116 -11.34 -3.50 -15.50
C ASN A 116 -11.63 -4.32 -16.76
N TYR A 117 -12.57 -3.85 -17.57
CA TYR A 117 -13.16 -4.59 -18.70
C TYR A 117 -12.12 -5.28 -19.62
N LYS A 118 -10.93 -4.68 -19.78
CA LYS A 118 -9.84 -5.23 -20.61
C LYS A 118 -8.77 -6.01 -19.83
N HIS A 119 -8.62 -5.77 -18.53
CA HIS A 119 -7.46 -6.22 -17.74
C HIS A 119 -7.81 -7.11 -16.55
N GLY A 120 -9.09 -7.46 -16.36
CA GLY A 120 -9.55 -8.32 -15.28
C GLY A 120 -10.23 -7.52 -14.17
N THR A 121 -9.85 -7.77 -12.92
CA THR A 121 -10.42 -7.05 -11.77
C THR A 121 -9.28 -6.54 -10.91
N THR A 122 -9.32 -5.27 -10.51
CA THR A 122 -8.40 -4.76 -9.50
C THR A 122 -9.05 -4.96 -8.13
N ILE A 123 -8.32 -5.58 -7.21
CA ILE A 123 -8.70 -5.60 -5.80
C ILE A 123 -8.02 -4.41 -5.14
N LEU A 124 -8.80 -3.54 -4.53
CA LEU A 124 -8.30 -2.38 -3.80
C LEU A 124 -8.53 -2.62 -2.31
N TYR A 125 -7.44 -2.72 -1.56
CA TYR A 125 -7.45 -2.85 -0.12
C TYR A 125 -7.37 -1.46 0.50
N TRP A 126 -8.27 -1.22 1.46
CA TRP A 126 -8.27 -0.04 2.33
C TRP A 126 -7.98 -0.52 3.73
N TRP A 127 -6.81 -0.17 4.24
CA TRP A 127 -6.43 -0.44 5.61
C TRP A 127 -6.55 0.82 6.43
N ILE A 128 -7.16 0.67 7.61
CA ILE A 128 -7.05 1.67 8.67
C ILE A 128 -6.25 1.01 9.79
N GLY A 129 -5.23 1.73 10.21
CA GLY A 129 -4.21 1.24 11.11
C GLY A 129 -3.65 2.34 12.00
N GLU A 130 -2.64 1.92 12.74
CA GLU A 130 -1.78 2.76 13.53
C GLU A 130 -0.37 2.71 12.93
N ALA A 131 0.38 3.82 13.01
CA ALA A 131 1.78 3.82 12.65
C ALA A 131 2.64 4.60 13.64
N ASN A 132 3.91 4.18 13.74
CA ASN A 132 4.98 5.01 14.23
C ASN A 132 5.74 5.56 13.02
N VAL A 133 5.88 6.88 12.94
CA VAL A 133 6.54 7.59 11.84
C VAL A 133 7.74 8.32 12.41
N GLN A 134 8.92 8.06 11.86
CA GLN A 134 10.13 8.81 12.14
C GLN A 134 10.60 9.45 10.86
N CYS A 135 10.89 10.75 10.88
CA CYS A 135 11.40 11.45 9.72
C CYS A 135 12.53 12.37 10.14
N ARG A 136 13.63 12.29 9.40
CA ARG A 136 14.82 13.10 9.57
C ARG A 136 15.10 13.84 8.27
N LEU A 137 14.95 15.15 8.32
CA LEU A 137 15.23 16.05 7.21
C LEU A 137 16.73 16.31 7.07
N LYS A 138 17.17 16.71 5.87
CA LYS A 138 18.58 17.04 5.59
C LYS A 138 19.07 18.30 6.29
N ASP A 139 18.16 19.19 6.68
CA ASP A 139 18.48 20.38 7.46
C ASP A 139 18.69 20.09 8.96
N GLY A 140 18.56 18.82 9.38
CA GLY A 140 18.77 18.37 10.75
C GLY A 140 17.49 18.33 11.59
N ARG A 141 16.36 18.82 11.08
CA ARG A 141 15.06 18.66 11.77
C ARG A 141 14.67 17.18 11.80
N GLU A 142 14.12 16.76 12.93
CA GLU A 142 13.58 15.42 13.12
C GLU A 142 12.22 15.50 13.78
N PHE A 143 11.31 14.61 13.37
CA PHE A 143 10.06 14.40 14.10
C PHE A 143 9.76 12.92 14.22
N ILE A 144 9.13 12.60 15.36
CA ILE A 144 8.66 11.26 15.69
C ILE A 144 7.18 11.39 16.02
N TRP A 145 6.37 10.58 15.36
CA TRP A 145 5.00 10.35 15.74
C TRP A 145 4.83 8.92 16.18
N GLU A 146 4.30 8.79 17.38
CA GLU A 146 3.89 7.51 17.90
C GLU A 146 2.38 7.37 17.79
N LYS A 147 1.94 6.18 17.40
CA LYS A 147 0.53 5.79 17.37
C LYS A 147 -0.37 6.72 16.56
N VAL A 148 0.10 7.19 15.40
CA VAL A 148 -0.71 8.04 14.51
C VAL A 148 -1.70 7.18 13.73
N GLN A 149 -2.92 7.68 13.52
CA GLN A 149 -3.87 7.05 12.61
C GLN A 149 -3.26 7.01 11.21
N TYR A 150 -3.27 5.83 10.61
CA TYR A 150 -2.61 5.55 9.35
C TYR A 150 -3.57 4.89 8.38
N ILE A 151 -3.65 5.42 7.18
CA ILE A 151 -4.51 4.91 6.11
C ILE A 151 -3.62 4.43 4.98
N VAL A 152 -3.90 3.23 4.49
CA VAL A 152 -3.22 2.70 3.30
C VAL A 152 -4.23 2.21 2.29
N HIS A 153 -3.98 2.57 1.05
CA HIS A 153 -4.70 2.09 -0.11
C HIS A 153 -3.73 1.29 -0.99
N ASP A 154 -3.87 -0.03 -1.02
CA ASP A 154 -3.05 -0.91 -1.84
C ASP A 154 -3.88 -1.54 -2.94
N ASN A 155 -3.42 -1.39 -4.18
CA ASN A 155 -4.06 -2.03 -5.31
C ASN A 155 -3.26 -3.25 -5.77
N ARG A 156 -4.01 -4.32 -6.06
CA ARG A 156 -3.47 -5.54 -6.63
C ARG A 156 -4.31 -5.96 -7.81
N LEU A 157 -3.65 -6.24 -8.93
CA LEU A 157 -4.32 -6.61 -10.16
C LEU A 157 -4.55 -8.12 -10.20
N LEU A 158 -5.82 -8.54 -10.26
CA LEU A 158 -6.19 -9.92 -10.57
C LEU A 158 -6.17 -10.07 -12.09
N TYR A 159 -5.07 -10.60 -12.61
CA TYR A 159 -4.92 -10.82 -14.05
C TYR A 159 -5.91 -11.89 -14.52
N ARG A 160 -6.47 -11.68 -15.72
CA ARG A 160 -6.93 -12.79 -16.56
C ARG A 160 -5.68 -13.56 -16.98
N GLN A 161 -5.53 -14.84 -16.60
CA GLN A 161 -4.58 -15.68 -17.33
C GLN A 161 -5.05 -15.71 -18.78
N HIS A 162 -4.45 -14.89 -19.65
CA HIS A 162 -4.43 -15.21 -21.07
C HIS A 162 -3.58 -16.47 -21.17
N ARG A 163 -4.22 -17.64 -21.09
CA ARG A 163 -3.71 -18.77 -21.84
C ARG A 163 -3.80 -18.30 -23.29
N GLY A 164 -2.63 -18.13 -23.91
CA GLY A 164 -2.57 -17.92 -25.33
C GLY A 164 -3.16 -19.15 -25.99
N ASP A 165 -4.31 -18.95 -26.64
CA ASP A 165 -4.76 -19.75 -27.76
C ASP A 165 -4.73 -18.81 -28.98
#